data_AF-A0ABD3RRC9-F1
#
_entry.id   AF-A0ABD3RRC9-F1
#
_cell.length_a   1.000
_cell.length_b   1.000
_cell.length_c   1.000
_cell.angle_alpha   90.00
_cell.angle_beta   90.00
_cell.angle_gamma   90.00
#
_symmetry.space_group_name_H-M   'P 1'
#
loop_
_entity.id
_entity.type
_entity.pdbx_description
1 polymer ?
#
loop_
_entity_poly.entity_id
_entity_poly.type
_entity_poly.pdbx_seq_one_letter_code
_entity_poly.pdbx_strand_id
1 'polypeptide(L)'
;MVKVWYEPPPFGPGTSLNRPSYGVIEAKPFFIQQLSRRPQGMLIAGSIATFMALAYIPLMIRENSQGLPFTLSPEYQAAQRAYMRYHNMNPIFGISSRSARATDGEH
;
A
#
# COMPACT_ATOMS: atom_id res chain seq x y z
N MET A 1 36.94 4.05 40.43
CA MET A 1 36.10 4.34 39.24
C MET A 1 34.99 3.30 39.22
N VAL A 2 33.78 3.66 39.66
CA VAL A 2 32.66 2.72 39.82
C VAL A 2 32.00 2.53 38.45
N LYS A 3 31.99 1.30 37.93
CA LYS A 3 31.21 0.95 36.71
C LYS A 3 29.75 0.87 37.10
N VAL A 4 28.97 1.89 36.77
CA VAL A 4 27.52 1.86 36.87
C VAL A 4 27.00 1.05 35.69
N TRP A 5 26.46 -0.12 35.97
CA TRP A 5 25.77 -0.94 34.98
C TRP A 5 24.42 -0.28 34.70
N TYR A 6 24.29 0.40 33.57
CA TYR A 6 23.00 0.94 33.14
C TYR A 6 22.16 -0.20 32.59
N GLU A 7 21.22 -0.72 33.38
CA GLU A 7 20.15 -1.53 32.83
C GLU A 7 19.20 -0.60 32.08
N PRO A 8 19.04 -0.76 30.75
CA PRO A 8 18.11 0.06 30.00
C PRO A 8 16.70 -0.13 30.57
N PRO A 9 15.90 0.94 30.69
CA PRO A 9 14.55 0.88 31.23
C PRO A 9 13.77 -0.23 30.52
N PRO A 10 13.02 -1.08 31.27
CA PRO A 10 12.31 -2.22 30.70
C PRO A 10 11.30 -1.84 29.60
N PHE A 11 10.96 -0.55 29.50
CA PHE A 11 9.92 0.00 28.63
C PHE A 11 10.45 0.78 27.42
N GLY A 12 11.60 0.39 26.87
CA GLY A 12 12.15 0.97 25.65
C GLY A 12 11.26 0.74 24.40
N PRO A 13 11.38 1.59 23.35
CA PRO A 13 10.84 1.29 22.02
C PRO A 13 11.44 -0.01 21.49
N GLY A 14 10.63 -1.07 21.34
CA GLY A 14 11.05 -2.33 20.72
C GLY A 14 11.40 -3.49 21.66
N THR A 15 11.30 -3.35 22.99
CA THR A 15 11.47 -4.49 23.90
C THR A 15 10.18 -5.33 23.95
N SER A 16 10.26 -6.60 23.57
CA SER A 16 9.17 -7.59 23.61
C SER A 16 8.83 -8.08 25.03
N LEU A 17 9.57 -7.60 26.04
CA LEU A 17 9.43 -7.97 27.43
C LEU A 17 8.46 -7.02 28.13
N ASN A 18 7.26 -7.54 28.43
CA ASN A 18 6.32 -6.98 29.40
C ASN A 18 6.08 -5.47 29.32
N ARG A 19 5.60 -4.96 28.19
CA ARG A 19 4.95 -3.64 28.19
C ARG A 19 3.65 -3.70 29.00
N PRO A 20 3.51 -2.99 30.13
CA PRO A 20 2.19 -2.58 30.57
C PRO A 20 1.64 -1.75 29.41
N SER A 21 0.49 -2.16 28.89
CA SER A 21 -0.11 -1.48 27.76
C SER A 21 -0.29 0.00 28.11
N TYR A 22 0.32 0.89 27.33
CA TYR A 22 0.40 2.33 27.64
C TYR A 22 -0.98 2.86 28.05
N GLY A 23 -1.08 3.40 29.28
CA GLY A 23 -2.18 4.26 29.72
C GLY A 23 -3.48 3.63 30.27
N VAL A 24 -3.58 2.34 30.62
CA VAL A 24 -4.87 1.81 31.15
C VAL A 24 -4.68 0.72 32.21
N ILE A 25 -5.20 0.97 33.41
CA ILE A 25 -5.01 0.18 34.65
C ILE A 25 -6.15 -0.84 34.87
N GLU A 26 -7.31 -0.67 34.23
CA GLU A 26 -8.50 -1.49 34.52
C GLU A 26 -9.12 -2.12 33.25
N ALA A 27 -9.38 -3.43 33.34
CA ALA A 27 -10.18 -4.27 32.45
C ALA A 27 -10.03 -4.04 30.92
N LYS A 28 -9.00 -4.64 30.31
CA LYS A 28 -8.91 -4.71 28.83
C LYS A 28 -9.57 -5.96 28.27
N PRO A 29 -10.32 -5.85 27.15
CA PRO A 29 -10.65 -6.98 26.31
C PRO A 29 -9.38 -7.76 25.95
N PHE A 30 -9.43 -9.08 26.11
CA PHE A 30 -8.27 -9.97 25.93
C PHE A 30 -7.54 -9.73 24.59
N PHE A 31 -8.29 -9.47 23.52
CA PHE A 31 -7.76 -9.18 22.19
C PHE A 31 -6.84 -7.94 22.14
N ILE A 32 -7.22 -6.85 22.82
CA ILE A 32 -6.44 -5.59 22.80
C ILE A 32 -5.12 -5.79 23.54
N GLN A 33 -5.13 -6.56 24.64
CA GLN A 33 -3.91 -6.91 25.36
C GLN A 33 -2.97 -7.72 24.47
N GLN A 34 -3.49 -8.71 23.75
CA GLN A 34 -2.69 -9.50 22.82
C GLN A 34 -2.12 -8.65 21.69
N LEU A 35 -2.93 -7.77 21.10
CA LEU A 35 -2.50 -6.88 20.01
C LEU A 35 -1.37 -5.94 20.48
N SER A 36 -1.50 -5.36 21.67
CA SER A 36 -0.51 -4.42 22.22
C SER A 36 0.87 -5.03 22.49
N ARG A 37 0.93 -6.36 22.63
CA ARG A 37 2.18 -7.11 22.86
C ARG A 37 2.84 -7.59 21.56
N ARG A 38 2.17 -7.44 20.40
CA ARG A 38 2.73 -7.85 19.11
C ARG A 38 3.78 -6.85 18.61
N PRO A 39 4.75 -7.29 17.79
CA PRO A 39 5.69 -6.39 17.13
C PRO A 39 4.96 -5.32 16.31
N GLN A 40 5.37 -4.07 16.46
CA GLN A 40 4.71 -2.93 15.81
C GLN A 40 4.68 -3.07 14.28
N GLY A 41 5.77 -3.55 13.67
CA GLY A 41 5.83 -3.79 12.22
C GLY A 41 4.80 -4.80 11.73
N MET A 42 4.48 -5.82 12.53
CA MET A 42 3.46 -6.83 12.18
C MET A 42 2.05 -6.22 12.20
N LEU A 43 1.76 -5.36 13.17
CA LEU A 43 0.46 -4.68 13.24
C LEU A 43 0.26 -3.70 12.08
N ILE A 44 1.31 -2.94 11.75
CA ILE A 44 1.30 -1.99 10.64
C ILE A 44 1.14 -2.72 9.30
N ALA A 45 1.92 -3.79 9.07
CA ALA A 45 1.79 -4.59 7.86
C ALA A 45 0.39 -5.23 7.75
N GLY A 46 -0.13 -5.75 8.87
CA GLY A 46 -1.47 -6.33 8.93
C GLY A 46 -2.58 -5.33 8.63
N SER A 47 -2.49 -4.10 9.16
CA SER A 47 -3.47 -3.06 8.85
C SER A 47 -3.40 -2.63 7.39
N ILE A 48 -2.20 -2.40 6.84
CA ILE A 48 -2.01 -2.06 5.42
C ILE A 48 -2.62 -3.13 4.52
N ALA A 49 -2.30 -4.41 4.75
CA ALA A 49 -2.82 -5.52 3.95
C ALA A 49 -4.36 -5.61 4.05
N THR A 50 -4.91 -5.37 5.24
CA THR A 50 -6.37 -5.40 5.46
C THR A 50 -7.06 -4.28 4.69
N PHE A 51 -6.54 -3.05 4.73
CA PHE A 51 -7.11 -1.93 3.98
C PHE A 51 -6.95 -2.10 2.48
N MET A 52 -5.83 -2.66 2.01
CA MET A 52 -5.66 -3.04 0.60
C MET A 52 -6.72 -4.05 0.16
N ALA A 53 -6.96 -5.09 0.96
CA ALA A 53 -7.96 -6.10 0.65
C ALA A 53 -9.37 -5.50 0.63
N LEU A 54 -9.73 -4.69 1.63
CA LEU A 54 -11.03 -4.02 1.69
C LEU A 54 -11.27 -3.08 0.50
N ALA A 55 -10.24 -2.41 0.00
CA ALA A 55 -10.34 -1.57 -1.19
C ALA A 55 -10.42 -2.38 -2.49
N TYR A 56 -9.70 -3.51 -2.56
CA TYR A 56 -9.59 -4.32 -3.78
C TYR A 56 -10.80 -5.24 -4.00
N ILE A 57 -11.35 -5.83 -2.94
CA ILE A 57 -12.45 -6.81 -3.05
C ILE A 57 -13.67 -6.27 -3.82
N PRO A 58 -14.18 -5.04 -3.55
CA PRO A 58 -15.30 -4.50 -4.31
C PRO A 58 -15.00 -4.29 -5.80
N LEU A 59 -13.76 -3.89 -6.13
CA LEU A 59 -13.31 -3.72 -7.51
C LEU A 59 -13.28 -5.06 -8.24
N MET A 60 -12.73 -6.09 -7.60
CA MET A 60 -12.65 -7.44 -8.16
C MET A 60 -14.04 -8.07 -8.34
N ILE A 61 -14.96 -7.89 -7.39
CA ILE A 61 -16.35 -8.34 -7.53
C ILE A 61 -17.03 -7.66 -8.72
N ARG A 62 -16.84 -6.34 -8.87
CA ARG A 62 -17.38 -5.59 -10.01
C ARG A 62 -16.80 -6.08 -11.33
N GLU A 63 -15.50 -6.26 -11.41
CA GLU A 63 -14.81 -6.78 -12.60
C GLU A 63 -15.35 -8.16 -13.01
N ASN A 64 -15.50 -9.07 -12.04
CA ASN A 64 -16.02 -10.41 -12.31
C ASN A 64 -17.51 -10.42 -12.70
N SER A 65 -18.30 -9.49 -12.17
CA SER A 65 -19.76 -9.48 -12.35
C SER A 65 -20.23 -8.65 -13.56
N GLN A 66 -19.54 -7.56 -13.86
CA GLN A 66 -19.93 -6.56 -14.87
C GLN A 66 -18.88 -6.39 -15.96
N GLY A 67 -17.72 -7.06 -15.84
CA GLY A 67 -16.58 -6.86 -16.72
C GLY A 67 -15.83 -5.56 -16.43
N LEU A 68 -14.67 -5.42 -17.07
CA LEU A 68 -13.95 -4.16 -17.13
C LEU A 68 -14.74 -3.15 -17.98
N PRO A 69 -14.71 -1.84 -17.65
CA PRO A 69 -15.26 -0.81 -18.51
C PRO A 69 -14.76 -0.94 -19.96
N PHE A 70 -15.62 -0.67 -20.94
CA PHE A 70 -15.24 -0.74 -22.36
C PHE A 70 -14.04 0.17 -22.70
N THR A 71 -13.80 1.22 -21.90
CA THR A 71 -12.64 2.11 -22.03
C THR A 71 -11.30 1.41 -21.76
N LEU A 72 -11.33 0.23 -21.18
CA LEU A 72 -10.16 -0.62 -20.98
C LEU A 72 -9.98 -1.64 -22.12
N SER A 73 -10.87 -1.70 -23.12
CA SER A 73 -10.68 -2.58 -24.27
C SER A 73 -9.42 -2.20 -25.06
N PRO A 74 -8.70 -3.17 -25.64
CA PRO A 74 -7.48 -2.89 -26.42
C PRO A 74 -7.73 -1.91 -27.57
N GLU A 75 -8.88 -2.03 -28.24
CA GLU A 75 -9.26 -1.18 -29.36
C GLU A 75 -9.50 0.26 -28.92
N TYR A 76 -10.24 0.45 -27.81
CA TYR A 76 -10.48 1.78 -27.26
C TYR A 76 -9.18 2.42 -26.78
N GLN A 77 -8.31 1.66 -26.10
CA GLN A 77 -7.02 2.17 -25.67
C GLN A 77 -6.15 2.58 -26.86
N ALA A 78 -6.07 1.76 -27.92
CA ALA A 78 -5.30 2.09 -29.12
C ALA A 78 -5.83 3.36 -29.81
N ALA A 79 -7.16 3.48 -29.96
CA ALA A 79 -7.80 4.66 -30.52
C ALA A 79 -7.53 5.91 -29.67
N GLN A 80 -7.66 5.80 -28.34
CA GLN A 80 -7.40 6.89 -27.42
C GLN A 80 -5.92 7.32 -27.46
N ARG A 81 -4.99 6.36 -27.55
CA ARG A 81 -3.56 6.65 -27.71
C ARG A 81 -3.27 7.40 -29.00
N ALA A 82 -3.87 6.99 -30.12
CA ALA A 82 -3.74 7.69 -31.39
C ALA A 82 -4.32 9.12 -31.33
N TYR A 83 -5.49 9.28 -30.69
CA TYR A 83 -6.11 10.59 -30.44
C TYR A 83 -5.18 11.51 -29.62
N MET A 84 -4.62 11.01 -28.52
CA MET A 84 -3.69 11.78 -27.68
C MET A 84 -2.45 12.22 -28.46
N ARG A 85 -1.93 11.36 -29.36
CA ARG A 85 -0.80 11.69 -30.24
C ARG A 85 -1.16 12.75 -31.27
N TYR A 86 -2.34 12.65 -31.86
CA TYR A 86 -2.86 13.64 -32.81
C TYR A 86 -2.92 15.03 -32.15
N HIS A 87 -3.36 15.10 -30.89
CA HIS A 87 -3.40 16.33 -30.12
C HIS A 87 -2.09 16.72 -29.42
N ASN A 88 -0.98 16.04 -29.71
CA ASN A 88 0.34 16.29 -29.15
C ASN A 88 0.38 16.32 -27.60
N MET A 89 -0.43 15.48 -26.95
CA MET A 89 -0.49 15.40 -25.50
C MET A 89 0.81 14.82 -24.92
N ASN A 90 1.35 15.46 -23.89
CA ASN A 90 2.60 15.09 -23.20
C ASN A 90 3.77 14.81 -24.18
N PRO A 91 4.27 15.84 -24.88
CA PRO A 91 5.19 15.68 -26.01
C PRO A 91 6.65 15.44 -25.65
N ILE A 92 7.07 15.69 -24.41
CA ILE A 92 8.48 15.57 -24.01
C ILE A 92 8.77 14.16 -23.47
N PHE A 93 7.95 13.67 -22.55
CA PHE A 93 8.18 12.39 -21.85
C PHE A 93 7.04 11.39 -21.99
N GLY A 94 5.93 11.79 -22.63
CA GLY A 94 4.73 10.97 -22.72
C GLY A 94 4.45 10.43 -24.11
N ILE A 95 3.18 10.18 -24.36
CA ILE A 95 2.70 9.42 -25.51
C ILE A 95 3.00 10.05 -26.87
N SER A 96 3.16 11.37 -26.91
CA SER A 96 3.50 12.11 -28.13
C SER A 96 5.00 12.28 -28.34
N SER A 97 5.83 11.88 -27.37
CA SER A 97 7.29 11.98 -27.46
C SER A 97 7.86 11.12 -28.59
N ARG A 98 9.03 11.53 -29.09
CA ARG A 98 9.75 10.79 -30.15
C ARG A 98 10.12 9.37 -29.72
N SER A 99 10.54 9.20 -28.47
CA SER A 99 10.89 7.89 -27.90
C SER A 99 9.67 6.96 -27.87
N ALA A 100 8.51 7.45 -27.39
CA ALA A 100 7.28 6.65 -27.32
C ALA A 100 6.70 6.29 -28.70
N ARG A 101 7.04 7.04 -29.76
CA ARG A 101 6.66 6.69 -31.14
C ARG A 101 7.61 5.69 -31.77
N ALA A 102 8.91 5.77 -31.44
CA ALA A 102 9.90 4.82 -31.92
C ALA A 102 9.65 3.40 -31.41
N THR A 103 9.26 3.25 -30.14
CA THR A 103 8.94 1.95 -29.54
C THR A 103 7.73 1.26 -30.14
N ASP A 104 6.75 2.02 -30.66
CA ASP A 104 5.53 1.46 -31.26
C ASP A 104 5.75 1.00 -32.72
N GLY A 105 6.82 1.46 -33.38
CA GLY A 105 7.14 1.10 -34.77
C GLY A 105 8.02 -0.15 -34.92
N GLU A 106 8.50 -0.72 -33.81
CA GLU A 106 9.34 -1.93 -33.79
C GLU A 106 8.55 -3.23 -33.54
N HIS A 107 7.21 -3.17 -33.54
CA HIS A 107 6.31 -4.32 -33.37
C HIS A 107 5.49 -4.62 -34.63
#